data_AF-A0A4Y7PMW4-F1
#
_entry.id   AF-A0A4Y7PMW4-F1
#
_cell.length_a   1.000
_cell.length_b   1.000
_cell.length_c   1.000
_cell.angle_alpha   90.00
_cell.angle_beta   90.00
_cell.angle_gamma   90.00
#
_symmetry.space_group_name_H-M   'P 1'
#
loop_
_entity.id
_entity.type
_entity.pdbx_description
1 polymer ?
#
loop_
_entity_poly.entity_id
_entity_poly.type
_entity_poly.pdbx_seq_one_letter_code
_entity_poly.pdbx_strand_id
1 'polypeptide(L)'
;MTPAIDSLPAYLRVHPPACNIKAGRFKHRCCEVSNASSTDRIQLVRAGFTAFVIVADAFGPKLKEQTRAVAVSLYAELLKDEKSVIDLAGPTLQLLKALLENPPKPDQQSAVAQYTRMVNGLLSASLLNIEKMRGRSGPMVTTKVTNNLLAAALILTVVPPSFGYSRTVIEHYCVLISSSSPNRKRLVRKHTASALHQITSTRYDRASVASTADNAASQEGHASAVDELVAEPLRPRVLGVLLPAVVLLLDPSKSPPTPIHALTVSHILSFATSAPAAFKEATGKMDHAPRELLESPVHQALGNKATLSLPAAKPQISLRTF
;
A
#
# COMPACT_ATOMS: atom_id res chain seq x y z
N MET A 1 -40.12 16.00 16.04
CA MET A 1 -39.11 15.91 17.13
C MET A 1 -38.20 14.73 16.85
N THR A 2 -37.14 14.96 16.09
CA THR A 2 -36.00 14.06 15.82
C THR A 2 -34.94 14.94 15.17
N PRO A 3 -33.73 15.13 15.74
CA PRO A 3 -32.70 15.90 15.05
C PRO A 3 -31.86 15.00 14.14
N ALA A 4 -31.54 15.57 12.98
CA ALA A 4 -30.78 15.01 11.89
C ALA A 4 -29.30 14.75 12.24
N ILE A 5 -28.77 13.64 11.75
CA ILE A 5 -27.34 13.28 11.76
C ILE A 5 -26.75 13.64 10.39
N ASP A 6 -26.68 14.94 10.07
CA ASP A 6 -26.04 15.42 8.85
C ASP A 6 -25.25 16.71 9.14
N SER A 7 -24.06 16.55 9.73
CA SER A 7 -23.03 17.61 9.76
C SER A 7 -21.71 17.04 10.30
N LEU A 8 -20.98 16.32 9.44
CA LEU A 8 -19.54 16.11 9.63
C LEU A 8 -18.77 17.08 8.70
N PRO A 9 -17.74 17.80 9.20
CA PRO A 9 -17.06 18.86 8.46
C PRO A 9 -16.24 18.33 7.25
N ALA A 10 -16.19 19.11 6.18
CA ALA A 10 -15.56 18.80 4.89
C ALA A 10 -14.06 18.41 4.97
N TYR A 11 -13.38 18.75 6.07
CA TYR A 11 -11.98 18.42 6.32
C TYR A 11 -11.73 16.92 6.64
N LEU A 12 -12.78 16.11 6.81
CA LEU A 12 -12.67 14.64 6.96
C LEU A 12 -12.73 13.87 5.63
N ARG A 13 -12.88 14.56 4.47
CA ARG A 13 -12.83 13.96 3.13
C ARG A 13 -11.47 14.15 2.44
N VAL A 14 -10.37 14.10 3.19
CA VAL A 14 -9.03 14.11 2.60
C VAL A 14 -8.73 12.69 2.09
N HIS A 15 -9.07 12.41 0.84
CA HIS A 15 -8.54 11.26 0.14
C HIS A 15 -7.04 11.51 -0.13
N PRO A 16 -6.13 10.62 0.29
CA PRO A 16 -4.72 10.74 -0.05
C PRO A 16 -4.55 10.71 -1.58
N PRO A 17 -3.53 11.40 -2.15
CA PRO A 17 -3.22 11.30 -3.58
C PRO A 17 -3.11 9.82 -3.93
N ALA A 18 -3.97 9.37 -4.84
CA ALA A 18 -4.24 7.96 -5.06
C ALA A 18 -3.02 7.28 -5.68
N CYS A 19 -2.14 6.74 -4.84
CA CYS A 19 -1.32 5.62 -5.24
C CYS A 19 -2.26 4.44 -5.48
N ASN A 20 -2.73 4.29 -6.73
CA ASN A 20 -3.76 3.34 -7.13
C ASN A 20 -3.20 1.91 -7.26
N ILE A 21 -2.28 1.53 -6.37
CA ILE A 21 -1.99 0.13 -6.10
C ILE A 21 -3.25 -0.40 -5.43
N LYS A 22 -4.05 -1.19 -6.14
CA LYS A 22 -5.25 -1.84 -5.58
C LYS A 22 -4.83 -2.73 -4.42
N ALA A 23 -4.79 -2.17 -3.22
CA ALA A 23 -4.44 -2.81 -1.96
C ALA A 23 -5.30 -4.07 -1.67
N GLY A 24 -6.48 -4.14 -2.27
CA GLY A 24 -7.33 -5.33 -2.25
C GLY A 24 -6.65 -6.61 -2.79
N ARG A 25 -5.63 -6.50 -3.65
CA ARG A 25 -4.93 -7.67 -4.24
C ARG A 25 -3.90 -8.29 -3.28
N PHE A 26 -3.14 -7.48 -2.55
CA PHE A 26 -2.21 -7.97 -1.51
C PHE A 26 -2.96 -8.76 -0.44
N LYS A 27 -4.12 -8.22 -0.04
CA LYS A 27 -5.05 -8.83 0.91
C LYS A 27 -5.64 -10.15 0.43
N HIS A 28 -6.14 -10.21 -0.81
CA HIS A 28 -6.71 -11.45 -1.36
C HIS A 28 -5.70 -12.60 -1.30
N ARG A 29 -4.44 -12.33 -1.68
CA ARG A 29 -3.41 -13.38 -1.74
C ARG A 29 -2.87 -13.81 -0.38
N CYS A 30 -2.80 -12.93 0.62
CA CYS A 30 -2.49 -13.36 2.00
C CYS A 30 -3.59 -14.25 2.60
N CYS A 31 -4.85 -14.08 2.16
CA CYS A 31 -5.99 -14.86 2.65
C CYS A 31 -6.25 -16.15 1.85
N GLU A 32 -5.89 -16.19 0.57
CA GLU A 32 -6.16 -17.28 -0.39
C GLU A 32 -5.15 -18.44 -0.31
N VAL A 33 -4.09 -18.35 0.52
CA VAL A 33 -3.33 -19.53 0.94
C VAL A 33 -4.20 -20.31 1.95
N SER A 34 -5.20 -21.01 1.42
CA SER A 34 -6.33 -21.57 2.19
C SER A 34 -5.97 -22.57 3.28
N ASN A 35 -4.72 -23.09 3.28
CA ASN A 35 -4.23 -24.03 4.28
C ASN A 35 -3.08 -23.51 5.16
N ALA A 36 -2.59 -22.29 4.94
CA ALA A 36 -1.51 -21.73 5.78
C ALA A 36 -2.03 -21.37 7.18
N SER A 37 -1.25 -21.70 8.21
CA SER A 37 -1.59 -21.36 9.60
C SER A 37 -1.65 -19.83 9.79
N SER A 38 -2.34 -19.38 10.84
CA SER A 38 -2.36 -17.95 11.19
C SER A 38 -0.95 -17.40 11.41
N THR A 39 -0.05 -18.22 12.00
CA THR A 39 1.36 -17.90 12.19
C THR A 39 2.08 -17.69 10.85
N ASP A 40 1.90 -18.58 9.88
CA ASP A 40 2.55 -18.47 8.56
C ASP A 40 2.11 -17.20 7.84
N ARG A 41 0.81 -16.86 7.93
CA ARG A 41 0.26 -15.63 7.36
C ARG A 41 0.85 -14.38 8.03
N ILE A 42 1.00 -14.39 9.36
CA ILE A 42 1.64 -13.31 10.10
C ILE A 42 3.11 -13.16 9.66
N GLN A 43 3.84 -14.26 9.50
CA GLN A 43 5.24 -14.23 9.04
C GLN A 43 5.36 -13.72 7.60
N LEU A 44 4.43 -14.10 6.72
CA LEU A 44 4.39 -13.60 5.34
C LEU A 44 4.17 -12.08 5.31
N VAL A 45 3.23 -11.57 6.11
CA VAL A 45 3.01 -10.11 6.23
C VAL A 45 4.27 -9.43 6.76
N ARG A 46 4.93 -10.00 7.79
CA ARG A 46 6.20 -9.48 8.31
C ARG A 46 7.27 -9.39 7.23
N ALA A 47 7.52 -10.49 6.52
CA ALA A 47 8.52 -10.54 5.46
C ALA A 47 8.23 -9.49 4.36
N GLY A 48 6.97 -9.36 3.92
CA GLY A 48 6.58 -8.38 2.91
C GLY A 48 6.83 -6.94 3.33
N PHE A 49 6.46 -6.57 4.56
CA PHE A 49 6.69 -5.22 5.09
C PHE A 49 8.16 -4.95 5.40
N THR A 50 8.92 -5.93 5.88
CA THR A 50 10.37 -5.82 6.05
C THR A 50 11.05 -5.57 4.70
N ALA A 51 10.61 -6.26 3.63
CA ALA A 51 11.09 -6.00 2.29
C ALA A 51 10.79 -4.55 1.84
N PHE A 52 9.60 -4.01 2.13
CA PHE A 52 9.31 -2.60 1.86
C PHE A 52 10.28 -1.64 2.55
N VAL A 53 10.64 -1.88 3.80
CA VAL A 53 11.61 -1.05 4.54
C VAL A 53 12.99 -1.12 3.87
N ILE A 54 13.49 -2.33 3.59
CA ILE A 54 14.80 -2.53 2.94
C ILE A 54 14.84 -1.83 1.58
N VAL A 55 13.78 -1.99 0.78
CA VAL A 55 13.66 -1.38 -0.54
C VAL A 55 13.59 0.15 -0.43
N ALA A 56 12.82 0.69 0.52
CA ALA A 56 12.72 2.12 0.74
C ALA A 56 14.09 2.74 1.12
N ASP A 57 14.86 2.06 1.96
CA ASP A 57 16.21 2.50 2.35
C ASP A 57 17.20 2.49 1.18
N ALA A 58 17.05 1.56 0.24
CA ALA A 58 17.90 1.47 -0.95
C ALA A 58 17.65 2.60 -1.96
N PHE A 59 16.48 3.24 -1.96
CA PHE A 59 16.05 4.15 -3.03
C PHE A 59 16.34 5.66 -2.78
N GLY A 60 17.11 6.00 -1.75
CA GLY A 60 17.40 7.41 -1.44
C GLY A 60 16.16 8.19 -0.95
N PRO A 61 16.31 9.45 -0.49
CA PRO A 61 15.30 10.11 0.33
C PRO A 61 13.97 10.40 -0.38
N LYS A 62 13.99 10.68 -1.69
CA LYS A 62 12.76 11.02 -2.44
C LYS A 62 11.87 9.80 -2.64
N LEU A 63 12.43 8.70 -3.11
CA LEU A 63 11.68 7.46 -3.37
C LEU A 63 11.37 6.71 -2.07
N LYS A 64 12.21 6.83 -1.04
CA LYS A 64 11.97 6.27 0.30
C LYS A 64 10.59 6.63 0.84
N GLU A 65 10.20 7.91 0.77
CA GLU A 65 8.89 8.36 1.26
C GLU A 65 7.72 7.87 0.38
N GLN A 66 7.94 7.69 -0.92
CA GLN A 66 6.94 7.10 -1.81
C GLN A 66 6.72 5.62 -1.50
N THR A 67 7.80 4.84 -1.37
CA THR A 67 7.75 3.43 -0.98
C THR A 67 7.13 3.25 0.41
N ARG A 68 7.50 4.10 1.37
CA ARG A 68 6.90 4.13 2.70
C ARG A 68 5.39 4.43 2.64
N ALA A 69 4.97 5.41 1.84
CA ALA A 69 3.55 5.74 1.68
C ALA A 69 2.73 4.57 1.09
N VAL A 70 3.30 3.81 0.16
CA VAL A 70 2.69 2.58 -0.36
C VAL A 70 2.52 1.55 0.76
N ALA A 71 3.59 1.25 1.49
CA ALA A 71 3.55 0.29 2.59
C ALA A 71 2.52 0.71 3.65
N VAL A 72 2.54 1.96 4.10
CA VAL A 72 1.56 2.50 5.06
C VAL A 72 0.12 2.38 4.55
N SER A 73 -0.11 2.62 3.26
CA SER A 73 -1.44 2.47 2.66
C SER A 73 -1.93 1.02 2.66
N LEU A 74 -1.03 0.06 2.40
CA LEU A 74 -1.34 -1.37 2.52
C LEU A 74 -1.65 -1.77 3.97
N TYR A 75 -0.90 -1.23 4.93
CA TYR A 75 -1.15 -1.48 6.35
C TYR A 75 -2.49 -0.89 6.81
N ALA A 76 -2.88 0.28 6.29
CA ALA A 76 -4.19 0.88 6.55
C ALA A 76 -5.36 -0.02 6.10
N GLU A 77 -5.21 -0.72 4.97
CA GLU A 77 -6.21 -1.68 4.49
C GLU A 77 -6.25 -2.97 5.33
N LEU A 78 -5.13 -3.35 5.96
CA LEU A 78 -5.09 -4.41 6.96
C LEU A 78 -5.89 -4.02 8.21
N LEU A 79 -5.72 -2.78 8.69
CA LEU A 79 -6.47 -2.22 9.83
C LEU A 79 -7.97 -2.08 9.56
N LYS A 80 -8.35 -1.91 8.29
CA LYS A 80 -9.74 -1.78 7.84
C LYS A 80 -10.41 -3.13 7.60
N ASP A 81 -9.68 -4.25 7.56
CA ASP A 81 -10.29 -5.53 7.20
C ASP A 81 -11.35 -5.99 8.22
N GLU A 82 -12.53 -6.35 7.70
CA GLU A 82 -13.65 -6.93 8.45
C GLU A 82 -13.90 -8.38 8.06
N LYS A 83 -13.27 -8.86 7.00
CA LYS A 83 -13.54 -10.18 6.41
C LYS A 83 -12.66 -11.27 6.99
N SER A 84 -11.49 -10.92 7.54
CA SER A 84 -10.58 -11.89 8.15
C SER A 84 -11.02 -12.26 9.56
N VAL A 85 -11.21 -13.55 9.79
CA VAL A 85 -11.40 -14.14 11.13
C VAL A 85 -10.09 -14.06 11.94
N ILE A 86 -8.95 -14.06 11.25
CA ILE A 86 -7.61 -14.04 11.85
C ILE A 86 -7.17 -12.58 12.05
N ASP A 87 -6.70 -12.26 13.25
CA ASP A 87 -6.06 -10.96 13.52
C ASP A 87 -4.64 -10.94 12.96
N LEU A 88 -4.49 -10.32 11.79
CA LEU A 88 -3.18 -10.06 11.21
C LEU A 88 -2.57 -8.75 11.73
N ALA A 89 -3.39 -7.74 12.03
CA ALA A 89 -2.92 -6.40 12.32
C ALA A 89 -2.28 -6.29 13.72
N GLY A 90 -2.86 -6.91 14.74
CA GLY A 90 -2.37 -6.85 16.12
C GLY A 90 -0.92 -7.34 16.25
N PRO A 91 -0.60 -8.57 15.82
CA PRO A 91 0.76 -9.13 15.88
C PRO A 91 1.79 -8.42 14.99
N THR A 92 1.36 -7.58 14.05
CA THR A 92 2.23 -6.89 13.10
C THR A 92 2.37 -5.40 13.35
N LEU A 93 1.83 -4.85 14.45
CA LEU A 93 1.93 -3.41 14.77
C LEU A 93 3.38 -2.89 14.83
N GLN A 94 4.34 -3.75 15.17
CA GLN A 94 5.77 -3.40 15.13
C GLN A 94 6.28 -3.08 13.72
N LEU A 95 5.65 -3.60 12.66
CA LEU A 95 5.99 -3.25 11.28
C LEU A 95 5.54 -1.82 10.98
N LEU A 96 4.35 -1.43 11.44
CA LEU A 96 3.89 -0.05 11.31
C LEU A 96 4.83 0.91 12.06
N LYS A 97 5.32 0.51 13.24
CA LYS A 97 6.35 1.26 13.97
C LYS A 97 7.59 1.46 13.10
N ALA A 98 8.15 0.38 12.55
CA ALA A 98 9.34 0.46 11.69
C ALA A 98 9.13 1.35 10.45
N LEU A 99 7.93 1.35 9.86
CA LEU A 99 7.59 2.23 8.74
C LEU A 99 7.56 3.72 9.12
N LEU A 100 7.15 4.02 10.35
CA LEU A 100 7.04 5.39 10.87
C LEU A 100 8.33 5.87 11.58
N GLU A 101 9.25 4.96 11.85
CA GLU A 101 10.57 5.32 12.39
C GLU A 101 11.42 5.99 11.30
N ASN A 102 12.36 6.83 11.74
CA ASN A 102 13.28 7.57 10.88
C ASN A 102 12.55 8.52 9.90
N PRO A 103 11.87 9.56 10.41
CA PRO A 103 11.21 10.54 9.55
C PRO A 103 12.24 11.32 8.71
N PRO A 104 11.80 11.97 7.62
CA PRO A 104 12.66 12.83 6.80
C PRO A 104 13.32 13.92 7.63
N LYS A 105 14.54 14.29 7.24
CA LYS A 105 15.24 15.41 7.87
C LYS A 105 14.56 16.75 7.53
N PRO A 106 14.62 17.77 8.41
CA PRO A 106 13.94 19.05 8.20
C PRO A 106 14.38 19.83 6.95
N ASP A 107 15.58 19.58 6.41
CA ASP A 107 16.08 20.15 5.16
C ASP A 107 15.35 19.59 3.91
N GLN A 108 14.65 18.47 4.04
CA GLN A 108 13.95 17.79 2.95
C GLN A 108 12.47 18.15 2.89
N GLN A 109 12.15 19.42 2.63
CA GLN A 109 10.78 19.96 2.74
C GLN A 109 9.71 19.14 2.00
N SER A 110 10.00 18.65 0.79
CA SER A 110 9.07 17.82 0.02
C SER A 110 8.80 16.46 0.69
N ALA A 111 9.85 15.79 1.18
CA ALA A 111 9.74 14.53 1.90
C ALA A 111 8.99 14.72 3.23
N VAL A 112 9.30 15.79 3.97
CA VAL A 112 8.60 16.17 5.22
C VAL A 112 7.11 16.39 4.97
N ALA A 113 6.74 17.11 3.91
CA ALA A 113 5.34 17.35 3.56
C ALA A 113 4.61 16.05 3.20
N GLN A 114 5.25 15.16 2.43
CA GLN A 114 4.70 13.86 2.05
C GLN A 114 4.50 12.96 3.27
N TYR A 115 5.52 12.85 4.13
CA TYR A 115 5.47 12.09 5.36
C TYR A 115 4.38 12.60 6.30
N THR A 116 4.28 13.92 6.50
CA THR A 116 3.24 14.56 7.32
C THR A 116 1.84 14.23 6.81
N ARG A 117 1.62 14.31 5.48
CA ARG A 117 0.34 13.99 4.86
C ARG A 117 -0.03 12.51 5.04
N MET A 118 0.93 11.62 4.84
CA MET A 118 0.77 10.18 5.03
C MET A 118 0.40 9.84 6.48
N VAL A 119 1.13 10.38 7.45
CA VAL A 119 0.88 10.16 8.88
C VAL A 119 -0.50 10.66 9.30
N ASN A 120 -0.86 11.88 8.92
CA ASN A 120 -2.18 12.45 9.23
C ASN A 120 -3.31 11.65 8.55
N GLY A 121 -3.10 11.20 7.31
CA GLY A 121 -4.04 10.34 6.59
C GLY A 121 -4.25 8.99 7.29
N LEU A 122 -3.17 8.33 7.72
CA LEU A 122 -3.24 7.06 8.44
C LEU A 122 -3.95 7.20 9.80
N LEU A 123 -3.62 8.25 10.56
CA LEU A 123 -4.24 8.53 11.84
C LEU A 123 -5.75 8.76 11.65
N SER A 124 -6.13 9.61 10.71
CA SER A 124 -7.53 9.90 10.39
C SER A 124 -8.29 8.64 9.95
N ALA A 125 -7.69 7.82 9.09
CA ALA A 125 -8.27 6.54 8.65
C ALA A 125 -8.49 5.58 9.84
N SER A 126 -7.56 5.53 10.79
CA SER A 126 -7.68 4.70 11.99
C SER A 126 -8.86 5.14 12.87
N LEU A 127 -9.03 6.46 13.07
CA LEU A 127 -10.16 6.99 13.85
C LEU A 127 -11.50 6.75 13.14
N LEU A 128 -11.57 7.00 11.84
CA LEU A 128 -12.78 6.73 11.03
C LEU A 128 -13.17 5.26 11.05
N ASN A 129 -12.19 4.35 11.05
CA ASN A 129 -12.46 2.91 11.19
C ASN A 129 -13.07 2.57 12.55
N ILE A 130 -12.68 3.24 13.63
CA ILE A 130 -13.29 3.08 14.96
C ILE A 130 -14.72 3.59 14.95
N GLU A 131 -14.99 4.75 14.35
CA GLU A 131 -16.34 5.29 14.26
C GLU A 131 -17.28 4.40 13.44
N LYS A 132 -16.80 3.82 12.33
CA LYS A 132 -17.57 2.84 11.55
C LYS A 132 -17.95 1.59 12.34
N MET A 133 -17.20 1.28 13.39
CA MET A 133 -17.47 0.17 14.31
C MET A 133 -18.40 0.55 15.45
N ARG A 134 -18.76 1.83 15.60
CA ARG A 134 -19.61 2.31 16.69
C ARG A 134 -21.00 1.69 16.60
N GLY A 135 -21.53 1.26 17.74
CA GLY A 135 -22.83 0.57 17.82
C GLY A 135 -22.80 -0.90 17.39
N ARG A 136 -21.68 -1.40 16.87
CA ARG A 136 -21.48 -2.83 16.60
C ARG A 136 -20.83 -3.51 17.81
N SER A 137 -21.12 -4.78 18.03
CA SER A 137 -20.53 -5.60 19.09
C SER A 137 -20.03 -6.93 18.53
N GLY A 138 -19.20 -7.61 19.31
CA GLY A 138 -18.62 -8.90 18.94
C GLY A 138 -17.08 -8.92 18.97
N PRO A 139 -16.49 -10.12 18.89
CA PRO A 139 -15.04 -10.30 18.99
C PRO A 139 -14.29 -9.60 17.86
N MET A 140 -14.75 -9.75 16.61
CA MET A 140 -14.11 -9.10 15.44
C MET A 140 -14.11 -7.57 15.53
N VAL A 141 -15.25 -6.99 15.94
CA VAL A 141 -15.40 -5.54 16.16
C VAL A 141 -14.46 -5.07 17.26
N THR A 142 -14.37 -5.85 18.35
CA THR A 142 -13.51 -5.52 19.50
C THR A 142 -12.03 -5.53 19.11
N THR A 143 -11.58 -6.57 18.40
CA THR A 143 -10.22 -6.67 17.87
C THR A 143 -9.92 -5.52 16.91
N LYS A 144 -10.80 -5.23 15.96
CA LYS A 144 -10.60 -4.13 15.00
C LYS A 144 -10.51 -2.76 15.67
N VAL A 145 -11.41 -2.44 16.60
CA VAL A 145 -11.37 -1.19 17.37
C VAL A 145 -10.08 -1.11 18.19
N THR A 146 -9.67 -2.22 18.81
CA THR A 146 -8.43 -2.28 19.60
C THR A 146 -7.20 -2.05 18.72
N ASN A 147 -7.11 -2.70 17.57
CA ASN A 147 -5.98 -2.55 16.64
C ASN A 147 -5.89 -1.15 16.05
N ASN A 148 -7.02 -0.52 15.69
CA ASN A 148 -7.03 0.87 15.22
C ASN A 148 -6.69 1.87 16.35
N LEU A 149 -7.13 1.63 17.59
CA LEU A 149 -6.73 2.45 18.76
C LEU A 149 -5.23 2.33 19.03
N LEU A 150 -4.70 1.12 18.98
CA LEU A 150 -3.26 0.86 19.17
C LEU A 150 -2.43 1.48 18.04
N ALA A 151 -2.88 1.40 16.79
CA ALA A 151 -2.23 2.06 15.66
C ALA A 151 -2.22 3.58 15.83
N ALA A 152 -3.35 4.20 16.24
CA ALA A 152 -3.41 5.63 16.53
C ALA A 152 -2.47 6.04 17.67
N ALA A 153 -2.44 5.27 18.77
CA ALA A 153 -1.50 5.47 19.87
C ALA A 153 -0.04 5.36 19.41
N LEU A 154 0.27 4.37 18.58
CA LEU A 154 1.58 4.13 18.02
C LEU A 154 2.03 5.31 17.14
N ILE A 155 1.15 5.79 16.25
CA ILE A 155 1.44 6.95 15.40
C ILE A 155 1.81 8.18 16.26
N LEU A 156 0.97 8.49 17.25
CA LEU A 156 1.16 9.64 18.13
C LEU A 156 2.39 9.53 19.05
N THR A 157 2.93 8.32 19.25
CA THR A 157 4.11 8.07 20.10
C THR A 157 5.40 7.99 19.30
N VAL A 158 5.36 7.39 18.11
CA VAL A 158 6.54 7.16 17.27
C VAL A 158 6.89 8.39 16.44
N VAL A 159 5.89 9.11 15.95
CA VAL A 159 6.13 10.25 15.06
C VAL A 159 6.41 11.52 15.89
N PRO A 160 7.56 12.19 15.68
CA PRO A 160 7.95 13.35 16.48
C PRO A 160 6.89 14.48 16.43
N PRO A 161 6.74 15.25 17.52
CA PRO A 161 5.75 16.33 17.59
C PRO A 161 6.04 17.49 16.61
N SER A 162 7.24 17.55 16.03
CA SER A 162 7.59 18.48 14.96
C SER A 162 6.76 18.27 13.68
N PHE A 163 6.25 17.06 13.47
CA PHE A 163 5.32 16.74 12.39
C PHE A 163 3.91 17.09 12.88
N GLY A 164 3.50 18.34 12.63
CA GLY A 164 2.24 18.88 13.13
C GLY A 164 1.05 17.95 12.84
N TYR A 165 0.28 17.67 13.89
CA TYR A 165 -0.98 16.96 13.79
C TYR A 165 -2.14 17.96 13.77
N SER A 166 -3.19 17.62 13.03
CA SER A 166 -4.45 18.37 13.15
C SER A 166 -4.98 18.29 14.58
N ARG A 167 -5.24 19.46 15.18
CA ARG A 167 -5.83 19.57 16.52
C ARG A 167 -7.13 18.78 16.63
N THR A 168 -7.97 18.86 15.62
CA THR A 168 -9.26 18.16 15.53
C THR A 168 -9.08 16.64 15.60
N VAL A 169 -8.05 16.09 14.96
CA VAL A 169 -7.76 14.65 14.96
C VAL A 169 -7.32 14.19 16.35
N ILE A 170 -6.50 14.99 17.05
CA ILE A 170 -6.08 14.70 18.43
C ILE A 170 -7.27 14.77 19.40
N GLU A 171 -8.09 15.83 19.31
CA GLU A 171 -9.28 15.97 20.15
C GLU A 171 -10.25 14.81 19.94
N HIS A 172 -10.47 14.42 18.69
CA HIS A 172 -11.28 13.26 18.35
C HIS A 172 -10.72 11.96 18.95
N TYR A 173 -9.41 11.73 18.85
CA TYR A 173 -8.75 10.59 19.49
C TYR A 173 -8.95 10.59 21.02
N CYS A 174 -8.81 11.74 21.68
CA CYS A 174 -9.04 11.88 23.12
C CYS A 174 -10.49 11.53 23.52
N VAL A 175 -11.48 11.97 22.72
CA VAL A 175 -12.90 11.63 22.94
C VAL A 175 -13.13 10.12 22.78
N LEU A 176 -12.53 9.50 21.76
CA LEU A 176 -12.64 8.06 21.55
C LEU A 176 -12.02 7.23 22.69
N ILE A 177 -10.84 7.61 23.18
CA ILE A 177 -10.25 6.94 24.35
C ILE A 177 -11.13 7.13 25.58
N SER A 178 -11.64 8.35 25.80
CA SER A 178 -12.46 8.67 26.97
C SER A 178 -13.79 7.91 26.99
N SER A 179 -14.35 7.62 25.82
CA SER A 179 -15.55 6.80 25.67
C SER A 179 -15.29 5.29 25.60
N SER A 180 -14.03 4.86 25.46
CA SER A 180 -13.69 3.44 25.39
C SER A 180 -13.86 2.71 26.74
N SER A 181 -14.12 1.40 26.68
CA SER A 181 -14.27 0.53 27.85
C SER A 181 -13.03 0.59 28.78
N PRO A 182 -13.19 0.43 30.11
CA PRO A 182 -12.08 0.55 31.08
C PRO A 182 -10.88 -0.36 30.79
N ASN A 183 -11.10 -1.57 30.28
CA ASN A 183 -10.01 -2.48 29.89
C ASN A 183 -9.16 -1.92 28.73
N ARG A 184 -9.80 -1.28 27.75
CA ARG A 184 -9.11 -0.61 26.63
C ARG A 184 -8.33 0.62 27.10
N LYS A 185 -8.91 1.41 28.01
CA LYS A 185 -8.24 2.57 28.62
C LYS A 185 -6.94 2.19 29.32
N ARG A 186 -6.88 1.04 30.00
CA ARG A 186 -5.66 0.55 30.65
C ARG A 186 -4.55 0.21 29.66
N LEU A 187 -4.90 -0.45 28.56
CA LEU A 187 -3.93 -0.82 27.52
C LEU A 187 -3.37 0.43 26.82
N VAL A 188 -4.24 1.37 26.46
CA VAL A 188 -3.84 2.62 25.80
C VAL A 188 -3.03 3.50 26.76
N ARG A 189 -3.46 3.68 28.03
CA ARG A 189 -2.72 4.49 29.02
C ARG A 189 -1.27 4.06 29.20
N LYS A 190 -0.99 2.75 29.21
CA LYS A 190 0.39 2.24 29.32
C LYS A 190 1.26 2.73 28.16
N HIS A 191 0.70 2.86 26.97
CA HIS A 191 1.42 3.32 25.78
C HIS A 191 1.37 4.84 25.58
N THR A 192 0.32 5.54 26.00
CA THR A 192 0.10 6.96 25.65
C THR A 192 0.46 7.96 26.75
N ALA A 193 0.62 7.55 28.01
CA ALA A 193 0.87 8.51 29.09
C ALA A 193 2.13 9.37 28.86
N SER A 194 3.18 8.79 28.29
CA SER A 194 4.42 9.51 27.96
C SER A 194 4.25 10.46 26.76
N ALA A 195 3.59 10.01 25.69
CA ALA A 195 3.39 10.83 24.48
C ALA A 195 2.37 11.96 24.67
N LEU A 196 1.32 11.74 25.45
CA LEU A 196 0.32 12.79 25.70
C LEU A 196 0.97 13.98 26.43
N HIS A 197 1.87 13.70 27.38
CA HIS A 197 2.61 14.73 28.11
C HIS A 197 3.52 15.55 27.16
N GLN A 198 4.20 14.88 26.23
CA GLN A 198 5.03 15.54 25.20
C GLN A 198 4.19 16.40 24.26
N ILE A 199 3.05 15.90 23.77
CA ILE A 199 2.15 16.64 22.85
C ILE A 199 1.52 17.85 23.53
N THR A 200 1.16 17.76 24.81
CA THR A 200 0.66 18.92 25.57
C THR A 200 1.75 19.93 25.87
N SER A 201 3.01 19.50 26.01
CA SER A 201 4.13 20.39 26.32
C SER A 201 4.65 21.17 25.10
N THR A 202 4.51 20.66 23.88
CA THR A 202 5.05 21.29 22.65
C THR A 202 4.09 22.32 22.00
N ARG A 203 2.97 22.66 22.65
CA ARG A 203 1.85 23.41 22.03
C ARG A 203 1.83 24.93 22.25
N TYR A 204 2.96 25.57 22.54
CA TYR A 204 3.02 27.04 22.64
C TYR A 204 3.58 27.78 21.42
N ASP A 205 4.01 27.12 20.34
CA ASP A 205 4.50 27.88 19.18
C ASP A 205 4.26 27.19 17.82
N ARG A 206 3.89 28.03 16.84
CA ARG A 206 3.81 27.82 15.37
C ARG A 206 2.57 27.19 14.74
N ALA A 207 1.83 28.07 14.05
CA ALA A 207 0.95 27.79 12.92
C ALA A 207 1.65 28.07 11.58
N SER A 208 1.33 27.29 10.52
CA SER A 208 0.97 27.77 9.16
C SER A 208 1.43 26.87 7.99
N VAL A 209 0.55 26.80 6.97
CA VAL A 209 0.72 26.58 5.50
C VAL A 209 0.45 25.19 4.88
N ALA A 210 -0.50 25.20 3.92
CA ALA A 210 -0.94 24.18 2.94
C ALA A 210 -0.26 24.38 1.56
N SER A 211 -0.22 23.43 0.60
CA SER A 211 -1.18 23.29 -0.54
C SER A 211 -0.50 22.65 -1.80
N THR A 212 -1.29 22.14 -2.78
CA THR A 212 -1.03 21.67 -4.20
C THR A 212 -0.77 20.15 -4.45
N ALA A 213 -1.22 19.46 -5.53
CA ALA A 213 -2.16 19.60 -6.67
C ALA A 213 -2.36 18.21 -7.39
N ASP A 214 -3.38 18.03 -8.27
CA ASP A 214 -3.82 16.77 -8.98
C ASP A 214 -4.05 16.97 -10.51
N ASN A 215 -3.86 15.93 -11.37
CA ASN A 215 -4.48 15.79 -12.73
C ASN A 215 -4.38 14.37 -13.37
N ALA A 216 -5.27 14.02 -14.32
CA ALA A 216 -5.68 12.65 -14.71
C ALA A 216 -5.33 12.13 -16.13
N ALA A 217 -4.24 12.58 -16.77
CA ALA A 217 -3.77 12.04 -18.07
C ALA A 217 -2.80 10.83 -17.94
N SER A 218 -2.50 10.36 -16.73
CA SER A 218 -1.26 9.62 -16.46
C SER A 218 -1.34 8.08 -16.48
N GLN A 219 -2.47 7.48 -16.86
CA GLN A 219 -2.62 6.01 -16.72
C GLN A 219 -1.81 5.18 -17.73
N GLU A 220 -1.37 5.75 -18.85
CA GLU A 220 -0.46 5.09 -19.80
C GLU A 220 1.03 5.25 -19.40
N GLY A 221 1.32 6.10 -18.42
CA GLY A 221 2.69 6.46 -18.00
C GLY A 221 3.28 5.62 -16.86
N HIS A 222 2.55 4.68 -16.26
CA HIS A 222 3.01 4.01 -15.03
C HIS A 222 4.09 2.94 -15.25
N ALA A 223 4.08 2.25 -16.39
CA ALA A 223 5.18 1.36 -16.75
C ALA A 223 6.44 2.18 -17.15
N SER A 224 6.22 3.32 -17.81
CA SER A 224 7.27 4.29 -18.17
C SER A 224 7.88 4.97 -16.93
N ALA A 225 7.10 5.25 -15.89
CA ALA A 225 7.58 5.91 -14.68
C ALA A 225 8.50 4.99 -13.85
N VAL A 226 8.27 3.67 -13.82
CA VAL A 226 9.20 2.73 -13.20
C VAL A 226 10.51 2.64 -14.01
N ASP A 227 10.42 2.79 -15.33
CA ASP A 227 11.59 2.78 -16.23
C ASP A 227 12.45 4.05 -16.09
N GLU A 228 11.81 5.20 -15.86
CA GLU A 228 12.44 6.52 -15.69
C GLU A 228 12.96 6.77 -14.25
N LEU A 229 12.34 6.17 -13.23
CA LEU A 229 12.74 6.35 -11.83
C LEU A 229 13.94 5.50 -11.40
N VAL A 230 14.34 4.50 -12.19
CA VAL A 230 15.44 3.60 -11.85
C VAL A 230 16.64 3.90 -12.75
N ALA A 231 17.69 4.47 -12.15
CA ALA A 231 18.96 4.65 -12.84
C ALA A 231 19.44 3.32 -13.44
N GLU A 232 19.87 3.35 -14.72
CA GLU A 232 20.42 2.21 -15.48
C GLU A 232 21.22 1.19 -14.63
N PRO A 233 22.23 1.59 -13.82
CA PRO A 233 23.05 0.62 -13.08
C PRO A 233 22.31 -0.10 -11.94
N LEU A 234 21.19 0.43 -11.44
CA LEU A 234 20.42 -0.18 -10.36
C LEU A 234 19.28 -1.07 -10.88
N ARG A 235 18.93 -0.95 -12.17
CA ARG A 235 17.78 -1.63 -12.75
C ARG A 235 17.80 -3.16 -12.61
N PRO A 236 18.94 -3.86 -12.81
CA PRO A 236 18.99 -5.31 -12.58
C PRO A 236 18.73 -5.71 -11.12
N ARG A 237 19.20 -4.90 -10.16
CA ARG A 237 19.01 -5.16 -8.73
C ARG A 237 17.56 -4.95 -8.30
N VAL A 238 16.94 -3.88 -8.79
CA VAL A 238 15.52 -3.59 -8.55
C VAL A 238 14.63 -4.67 -9.14
N LEU A 239 14.86 -5.05 -10.40
CA LEU A 239 14.14 -6.15 -11.03
C LEU A 239 14.39 -7.48 -10.31
N GLY A 240 15.59 -7.73 -9.78
CA GLY A 240 15.88 -8.94 -9.01
C GLY A 240 15.05 -9.07 -7.72
N VAL A 241 14.68 -7.95 -7.08
CA VAL A 241 13.80 -7.94 -5.90
C VAL A 241 12.32 -7.92 -6.30
N LEU A 242 11.99 -7.20 -7.37
CA LEU A 242 10.61 -7.00 -7.81
C LEU A 242 10.04 -8.23 -8.52
N LEU A 243 10.81 -8.87 -9.40
CA LEU A 243 10.33 -9.99 -10.22
C LEU A 243 9.83 -11.17 -9.40
N PRO A 244 10.51 -11.64 -8.32
CA PRO A 244 9.94 -12.68 -7.45
C PRO A 244 8.57 -12.30 -6.88
N ALA A 245 8.40 -11.05 -6.43
CA ALA A 245 7.12 -10.55 -5.93
C ALA A 245 6.05 -10.47 -7.04
N VAL A 246 6.45 -10.13 -8.27
CA VAL A 246 5.57 -10.07 -9.45
C VAL A 246 5.20 -11.48 -9.94
N VAL A 247 6.09 -12.46 -9.86
CA VAL A 247 5.80 -13.87 -10.17
C VAL A 247 4.80 -14.45 -9.22
N LEU A 248 4.87 -14.09 -7.93
CA LEU A 248 3.81 -14.44 -6.99
C LEU A 248 2.46 -13.89 -7.43
N LEU A 249 2.41 -12.91 -8.36
CA LEU A 249 1.16 -12.40 -8.92
C LEU A 249 0.58 -13.22 -10.06
N LEU A 250 1.38 -14.08 -10.71
CA LEU A 250 0.94 -14.97 -11.76
C LEU A 250 0.12 -16.13 -11.18
N ASP A 251 -0.87 -16.59 -11.95
CA ASP A 251 -1.71 -17.73 -11.59
C ASP A 251 -2.08 -18.45 -12.90
N PRO A 252 -1.29 -19.46 -13.32
CA PRO A 252 -1.54 -20.19 -14.55
C PRO A 252 -2.67 -21.22 -14.41
N SER A 253 -3.14 -21.49 -13.19
CA SER A 253 -4.13 -22.54 -12.93
C SER A 253 -5.57 -22.13 -13.27
N LYS A 254 -5.84 -20.81 -13.34
CA LYS A 254 -7.18 -20.27 -13.58
C LYS A 254 -7.44 -20.07 -15.08
N SER A 255 -8.42 -20.81 -15.60
CA SER A 255 -9.02 -20.58 -16.92
C SER A 255 -10.49 -20.15 -16.74
N PRO A 256 -10.89 -18.92 -17.12
CA PRO A 256 -10.10 -17.91 -17.83
C PRO A 256 -9.07 -17.15 -16.95
N PRO A 257 -8.02 -16.56 -17.55
CA PRO A 257 -7.01 -15.78 -16.81
C PRO A 257 -7.65 -14.60 -16.07
N THR A 258 -7.26 -14.39 -14.82
CA THR A 258 -7.78 -13.26 -14.04
C THR A 258 -7.28 -11.92 -14.60
N PRO A 259 -8.00 -10.79 -14.40
CA PRO A 259 -7.51 -9.46 -14.80
C PRO A 259 -6.19 -9.06 -14.13
N ILE A 260 -5.86 -9.67 -12.99
CA ILE A 260 -4.55 -9.55 -12.34
C ILE A 260 -3.47 -10.20 -13.19
N HIS A 261 -3.71 -11.45 -13.59
CA HIS A 261 -2.79 -12.21 -14.42
C HIS A 261 -2.48 -11.43 -15.70
N ALA A 262 -3.50 -10.97 -16.43
CA ALA A 262 -3.30 -10.22 -17.68
C ALA A 262 -2.49 -8.92 -17.49
N LEU A 263 -2.77 -8.16 -16.42
CA LEU A 263 -2.04 -6.93 -16.13
C LEU A 263 -0.60 -7.20 -15.68
N THR A 264 -0.38 -8.23 -14.86
CA THR A 264 0.95 -8.68 -14.44
C THR A 264 1.78 -9.10 -15.66
N VAL A 265 1.20 -9.88 -16.56
CA VAL A 265 1.87 -10.29 -17.81
C VAL A 265 2.22 -9.07 -18.67
N SER A 266 1.31 -8.09 -18.78
CA SER A 266 1.59 -6.81 -19.47
C SER A 266 2.76 -6.06 -18.84
N HIS A 267 2.84 -5.98 -17.50
CA HIS A 267 3.95 -5.33 -16.81
C HIS A 267 5.27 -6.08 -17.00
N ILE A 268 5.26 -7.42 -16.93
CA ILE A 268 6.45 -8.25 -17.17
C ILE A 268 6.95 -8.03 -18.59
N LEU A 269 6.05 -8.04 -19.58
CA LEU A 269 6.38 -7.73 -20.96
C LEU A 269 6.98 -6.32 -21.08
N SER A 270 6.39 -5.33 -20.40
CA SER A 270 6.92 -3.97 -20.39
C SER A 270 8.35 -3.90 -19.86
N PHE A 271 8.66 -4.57 -18.73
CA PHE A 271 10.01 -4.64 -18.18
C PHE A 271 10.98 -5.36 -19.11
N ALA A 272 10.54 -6.46 -19.74
CA ALA A 272 11.32 -7.21 -20.69
C ALA A 272 11.65 -6.39 -21.95
N THR A 273 10.72 -5.52 -22.39
CA THR A 273 10.90 -4.65 -23.56
C THR A 273 11.69 -3.38 -23.25
N SER A 274 11.51 -2.78 -22.07
CA SER A 274 12.16 -1.50 -21.74
C SER A 274 13.61 -1.68 -21.31
N ALA A 275 13.93 -2.79 -20.64
CA ALA A 275 15.29 -3.08 -20.17
C ALA A 275 15.68 -4.57 -20.32
N PRO A 276 15.89 -5.07 -21.56
CA PRO A 276 16.11 -6.49 -21.82
C PRO A 276 17.32 -7.09 -21.09
N ALA A 277 18.43 -6.34 -21.01
CA ALA A 277 19.65 -6.79 -20.33
C ALA A 277 19.44 -6.94 -18.81
N ALA A 278 18.84 -5.93 -18.18
CA ALA A 278 18.53 -5.95 -16.75
C ALA A 278 17.50 -7.02 -16.39
N PHE A 279 16.49 -7.18 -17.24
CA PHE A 279 15.48 -8.23 -17.10
C PHE A 279 16.10 -9.62 -17.19
N LYS A 280 16.96 -9.87 -18.20
CA LYS A 280 17.68 -11.14 -18.38
C LYS A 280 18.61 -11.45 -17.20
N GLU A 281 19.32 -10.44 -16.68
CA GLU A 281 20.18 -10.63 -15.50
C GLU A 281 19.34 -10.96 -14.25
N ALA A 282 18.24 -10.24 -14.03
CA ALA A 282 17.36 -10.45 -12.90
C ALA A 282 16.70 -11.83 -12.93
N THR A 283 16.13 -12.24 -14.08
CA THR A 283 15.53 -13.57 -14.23
C THR A 283 16.58 -14.67 -14.14
N GLY A 284 17.80 -14.44 -14.66
CA GLY A 284 18.93 -15.37 -14.57
C GLY A 284 19.41 -15.66 -13.14
N LYS A 285 19.13 -14.77 -12.18
CA LYS A 285 19.42 -14.95 -10.75
C LYS A 285 18.25 -15.56 -9.96
N MET A 286 17.06 -15.66 -10.54
CA MET A 286 15.91 -16.30 -9.88
C MET A 286 16.07 -17.82 -9.87
N ASP A 287 15.50 -18.48 -8.86
CA ASP A 287 15.42 -19.94 -8.82
C ASP A 287 14.61 -20.49 -10.01
N HIS A 288 14.83 -21.77 -10.35
CA HIS A 288 14.20 -22.43 -11.50
C HIS A 288 12.67 -22.37 -11.45
N ALA A 289 12.06 -22.73 -10.31
CA ALA A 289 10.60 -22.81 -10.16
C ALA A 289 9.86 -21.47 -10.42
N PRO A 290 10.22 -20.33 -9.78
CA PRO A 290 9.57 -19.06 -10.08
C PRO A 290 9.90 -18.54 -11.48
N ARG A 291 11.05 -18.91 -12.06
CA ARG A 291 11.40 -18.56 -13.44
C ARG A 291 10.47 -19.24 -14.45
N GLU A 292 10.21 -20.54 -14.31
CA GLU A 292 9.27 -21.27 -15.18
C GLU A 292 7.84 -20.68 -15.10
N LEU A 293 7.39 -20.30 -13.90
CA LEU A 293 6.10 -19.64 -13.70
C LEU A 293 6.01 -18.28 -14.40
N LEU A 294 7.13 -17.57 -14.54
CA LEU A 294 7.21 -16.31 -15.28
C LEU A 294 7.20 -16.54 -16.79
N GLU A 295 7.97 -17.51 -17.28
CA GLU A 295 8.19 -17.72 -18.71
C GLU A 295 6.93 -18.25 -19.42
N SER A 296 6.16 -19.14 -18.79
CA SER A 296 4.96 -19.72 -19.41
C SER A 296 3.91 -18.67 -19.82
N PRO A 297 3.46 -17.76 -18.94
CA PRO A 297 2.51 -16.69 -19.30
C PRO A 297 3.07 -15.69 -20.33
N VAL A 298 4.38 -15.41 -20.27
CA VAL A 298 5.03 -14.51 -21.23
C VAL A 298 5.02 -15.13 -22.63
N HIS A 299 5.39 -16.42 -22.74
CA HIS A 299 5.32 -17.14 -24.01
C HIS A 299 3.89 -17.24 -24.55
N GLN A 300 2.91 -17.51 -23.68
CA GLN A 300 1.50 -17.55 -24.08
C GLN A 300 1.01 -16.20 -24.62
N ALA A 301 1.37 -15.09 -23.96
CA ALA A 301 0.99 -13.75 -24.40
C ALA A 301 1.67 -13.33 -25.71
N LEU A 302 2.90 -13.78 -25.95
CA LEU A 302 3.61 -13.56 -27.21
C LEU A 302 3.05 -14.43 -28.35
N GLY A 303 2.68 -15.69 -28.06
CA GLY A 303 2.10 -16.63 -29.02
C GLY A 303 0.73 -16.18 -29.55
N ASN A 304 -0.14 -15.64 -28.68
CA ASN A 304 -1.47 -15.19 -29.08
C ASN A 304 -1.46 -14.00 -30.05
N LYS A 305 -0.39 -13.17 -30.04
CA LYS A 305 -0.26 -12.05 -30.99
C LYS A 305 0.05 -12.49 -32.43
N ALA A 306 0.62 -13.67 -32.63
CA ALA A 306 1.01 -14.15 -33.96
C ALA A 306 -0.18 -14.63 -34.82
N THR A 307 -1.32 -14.97 -34.20
CA THR A 307 -2.48 -15.54 -34.90
C THR A 307 -3.48 -14.52 -35.47
N LEU A 308 -3.27 -13.21 -35.27
CA LEU A 308 -4.24 -12.17 -35.66
C LEU A 308 -3.83 -11.30 -36.86
N SER A 309 -2.79 -11.65 -37.61
CA SER A 309 -2.41 -10.88 -38.79
C SER A 309 -1.89 -11.75 -39.94
N LEU A 310 -2.81 -12.35 -40.68
CA LEU A 310 -2.65 -12.57 -42.12
C LEU A 310 -4.03 -12.40 -42.78
N PRO A 311 -4.35 -11.22 -43.33
CA PRO A 311 -5.47 -11.14 -44.27
C PRO A 311 -5.09 -11.96 -45.50
N ALA A 312 -5.70 -13.14 -45.64
CA ALA A 312 -5.63 -13.94 -46.84
C ALA A 312 -6.34 -13.19 -47.99
N ALA A 313 -5.63 -12.26 -48.63
CA ALA A 313 -6.08 -11.61 -49.85
C ALA A 313 -5.94 -12.61 -51.01
N LYS A 314 -7.04 -13.29 -51.34
CA LYS A 314 -7.21 -14.01 -52.61
C LYS A 314 -7.19 -12.96 -53.74
N PRO A 315 -6.24 -13.00 -54.71
CA PRO A 315 -6.28 -12.10 -55.84
C PRO A 315 -7.41 -12.55 -56.80
N GLN A 316 -8.54 -11.84 -56.75
CA GLN A 316 -9.64 -12.04 -57.69
C GLN A 316 -9.35 -11.26 -58.97
N ILE A 317 -8.76 -11.93 -59.96
CA ILE A 317 -8.56 -11.41 -61.32
C ILE A 317 -9.93 -11.37 -62.00
N SER A 318 -10.48 -10.17 -62.17
CA SER A 318 -11.70 -9.93 -62.95
C SER A 318 -11.32 -9.72 -64.42
N LEU A 319 -11.48 -10.77 -65.23
CA LEU A 319 -11.40 -10.68 -66.69
C LEU A 319 -12.73 -10.12 -67.20
N ARG A 320 -12.72 -8.86 -67.64
CA ARG A 320 -13.80 -8.27 -68.44
C ARG A 320 -13.65 -8.76 -69.88
N THR A 321 -14.66 -9.49 -70.35
CA THR A 321 -14.81 -9.92 -71.75
C THR A 321 -15.09 -8.71 -72.65
N PHE A 322 -14.45 -8.71 -73.82
CA PHE A 322 -14.63 -7.79 -74.93
C PHE A 322 -15.96 -8.05 -75.68
#